data_AF-A0A2H4SGP7-F1
#
_entry.id   AF-A0A2H4SGP7-F1
#
_cell.length_a   1.000
_cell.length_b   1.000
_cell.length_c   1.000
_cell.angle_alpha   90.00
_cell.angle_beta   90.00
_cell.angle_gamma   90.00
#
_symmetry.space_group_name_H-M   'P 1'
#
loop_
_entity.id
_entity.type
_entity.pdbx_description
1 polymer ?
#
loop_
_entity_poly.entity_id
_entity_poly.type
_entity_poly.pdbx_seq_one_letter_code
_entity_poly.pdbx_strand_id
1 'polypeptide(L)'
;MDELYLRDNPHLGEHPLAFNLSARIPSHKKFASIFTLESGEMLDTRDALAGSFPGISLKIIHIIFQQLDLASLAKLGATSKGMQRLVSSLPKLVALMHCAPDAIRAINAAKAGRLLVCSDMYEKLLQPTCDQCGDPGETLHIFRCERLCNYCLTTVEHYRALRPSEAVAQYALNRNDVYAFPSLRVPAYSDEAFDERRFCFRQVNTSGWKLIDPEDVFRLSIKTHGSVDEARRRGSESLRKLLITGGFRNITPEDWLEISLRHAGEPSEVFKGRIIAHLPPGVESACSVSILFPWYDVSTGFYGLPVLCTACLAGYVPLQGCYYCAPGRDEHMARRGEIIDGTHVKNT
;
A
#
# COMPACT_ATOMS: atom_id res chain seq x y z
N MET A 1 22.38 -5.23 20.88
CA MET A 1 21.27 -4.59 20.16
C MET A 1 21.09 -3.29 20.88
N ASP A 2 21.65 -2.22 20.32
CA ASP A 2 21.63 -0.89 20.93
C ASP A 2 20.18 -0.47 21.14
N GLU A 3 19.89 0.09 22.32
CA GLU A 3 18.60 0.69 22.62
C GLU A 3 18.30 1.72 21.54
N LEU A 4 17.35 1.39 20.66
CA LEU A 4 16.75 2.35 19.75
C LEU A 4 16.11 3.42 20.65
N TYR A 5 16.77 4.56 20.81
CA TYR A 5 16.17 5.77 21.35
C TYR A 5 15.15 6.27 20.32
N LEU A 6 13.97 5.67 20.37
CA LEU A 6 12.85 5.90 19.46
C LEU A 6 12.24 7.28 19.76
N ARG A 7 12.35 8.22 18.82
CA ARG A 7 11.77 9.57 18.90
C ARG A 7 10.27 9.54 18.64
N ASP A 8 9.52 10.51 19.16
CA ASP A 8 8.09 10.66 18.90
C ASP A 8 7.79 10.77 17.40
N ASN A 9 6.73 10.09 16.96
CA ASN A 9 6.31 10.03 15.56
C ASN A 9 5.79 11.39 15.11
N PRO A 10 6.51 12.13 14.24
CA PRO A 10 5.89 13.25 13.58
C PRO A 10 4.83 12.66 12.68
N HIS A 11 3.56 12.83 13.06
CA HIS A 11 2.43 12.43 12.22
C HIS A 11 2.76 12.81 10.79
N LEU A 12 2.80 11.80 9.89
CA LEU A 12 2.85 12.04 8.46
C LEU A 12 1.58 12.82 8.16
N GLY A 13 1.66 14.15 8.12
CA GLY A 13 0.50 15.02 8.07
C GLY A 13 -0.25 14.78 6.77
N GLU A 14 -1.22 13.88 6.79
CA GLU A 14 -1.94 13.51 5.58
C GLU A 14 -2.97 14.59 5.30
N HIS A 15 -2.93 15.12 4.08
CA HIS A 15 -4.03 15.94 3.60
C HIS A 15 -5.29 15.05 3.58
N PRO A 16 -6.43 15.47 4.16
CA PRO A 16 -7.63 14.60 4.20
C PRO A 16 -8.18 14.24 2.80
N LEU A 17 -7.74 14.96 1.77
CA LEU A 17 -8.06 14.72 0.36
C LEU A 17 -7.12 13.71 -0.31
N ALA A 18 -6.05 13.25 0.34
CA ALA A 18 -5.12 12.30 -0.24
C ALA A 18 -5.82 10.98 -0.61
N PHE A 19 -5.55 10.44 -1.78
CA PHE A 19 -6.36 9.36 -2.37
C PHE A 19 -6.06 7.97 -1.80
N ASN A 20 -5.02 7.85 -0.99
CA ASN A 20 -4.53 6.59 -0.44
C ASN A 20 -5.37 6.12 0.77
N LEU A 21 -5.11 4.90 1.23
CA LEU A 21 -5.86 4.29 2.34
C LEU A 21 -5.59 4.95 3.69
N SER A 22 -4.41 5.52 3.88
CA SER A 22 -4.06 6.14 5.15
C SER A 22 -4.98 7.33 5.45
N ALA A 23 -5.35 8.12 4.44
CA ALA A 23 -6.20 9.30 4.59
C ALA A 23 -7.67 8.96 4.90
N ARG A 24 -8.03 7.67 4.82
CA ARG A 24 -9.39 7.19 5.13
C ARG A 24 -9.58 6.94 6.62
N ILE A 25 -8.49 6.77 7.37
CA ILE A 25 -8.53 6.31 8.74
C ILE A 25 -8.01 7.42 9.62
N PRO A 26 -8.89 8.03 10.44
CA PRO A 26 -8.50 9.18 11.23
C PRO A 26 -7.38 8.80 12.20
N SER A 27 -6.33 9.61 12.25
CA SER A 27 -5.14 9.40 13.09
C SER A 27 -5.46 9.40 14.59
N HIS A 28 -6.54 10.07 14.99
CA HIS A 28 -6.93 10.30 16.39
C HIS A 28 -7.97 9.30 16.93
N LYS A 29 -8.67 8.53 16.07
CA LYS A 29 -9.58 7.48 16.58
C LYS A 29 -8.74 6.28 16.96
N LYS A 30 -8.90 5.79 18.19
CA LYS A 30 -8.33 4.54 18.71
C LYS A 30 -8.85 3.33 17.94
N PHE A 31 -8.54 3.22 16.65
CA PHE A 31 -8.51 1.92 16.02
C PHE A 31 -7.35 1.20 16.70
N ALA A 32 -7.70 0.30 17.62
CA ALA A 32 -6.72 -0.55 18.27
C ALA A 32 -5.86 -1.17 17.17
N SER A 33 -4.59 -0.79 17.12
CA SER A 33 -3.60 -1.61 16.43
C SER A 33 -3.79 -3.02 16.99
N ILE A 34 -3.84 -4.03 16.12
CA ILE A 34 -3.96 -5.43 16.57
C ILE A 34 -2.78 -5.78 17.49
N PHE A 35 -1.68 -5.05 17.34
CA PHE A 35 -0.52 -5.09 18.20
C PHE A 35 -0.57 -3.92 19.18
N THR A 36 -0.82 -4.22 20.45
CA THR A 36 -0.52 -3.31 21.55
C THR A 36 0.93 -3.54 21.96
N LEU A 37 1.80 -2.55 21.73
CA LEU A 37 3.14 -2.59 22.31
C LEU A 37 2.99 -2.29 23.80
N GLU A 38 3.05 -3.33 24.63
CA GLU A 38 3.21 -3.13 26.07
C GLU A 38 4.65 -2.65 26.30
N SER A 39 4.79 -1.58 27.08
CA SER A 39 6.07 -0.95 27.37
C SER A 39 6.98 -1.90 28.15
N GLY A 40 8.05 -2.36 27.50
CA GLY A 40 9.35 -2.59 28.14
C GLY A 40 9.47 -3.70 29.20
N GLU A 41 8.51 -4.59 29.39
CA GLU A 41 8.78 -5.79 30.19
C GLU A 41 9.86 -6.62 29.47
N MET A 42 11.06 -6.69 30.06
CA MET A 42 12.11 -7.60 29.60
C MET A 42 11.51 -9.01 29.55
N LEU A 43 11.48 -9.58 28.35
CA LEU A 43 11.11 -10.97 28.15
C LEU A 43 12.06 -11.85 28.96
N ASP A 44 11.55 -12.48 30.03
CA ASP A 44 12.20 -13.69 30.51
C ASP A 44 11.96 -14.78 29.47
N THR A 45 12.96 -14.92 28.59
CA THR A 45 12.97 -15.86 27.48
C THR A 45 12.78 -17.31 27.91
N ARG A 46 13.04 -17.65 29.19
CA ARG A 46 12.81 -18.99 29.72
C ARG A 46 11.32 -19.28 29.91
N ASP A 47 10.55 -18.33 30.42
CA ASP A 47 9.12 -18.54 30.68
C ASP A 47 8.26 -18.51 29.41
N ALA A 48 8.58 -17.63 28.45
CA ALA A 48 7.81 -17.52 27.21
C ALA A 48 8.01 -18.71 26.25
N LEU A 49 9.19 -19.36 26.29
CA LEU A 49 9.56 -20.44 25.37
C LEU A 49 9.44 -21.84 25.96
N ALA A 50 9.51 -21.99 27.30
CA ALA A 50 9.51 -23.31 27.96
C ALA A 50 8.25 -24.15 27.68
N GLY A 51 7.11 -23.52 27.38
CA GLY A 51 5.85 -24.23 27.11
C GLY A 51 5.58 -24.59 25.64
N SER A 52 6.17 -23.88 24.67
CA SER A 52 5.75 -23.98 23.25
C SER A 52 6.87 -24.35 22.27
N PHE A 53 8.14 -24.05 22.58
CA PHE A 53 9.28 -24.35 21.70
C PHE A 53 10.50 -24.84 22.50
N PRO A 54 10.41 -26.01 23.17
CA PRO A 54 11.52 -26.54 23.93
C PRO A 54 12.75 -26.74 23.04
N GLY A 55 13.87 -26.13 23.42
CA GLY A 55 15.18 -26.31 22.74
C GLY A 55 15.44 -25.42 21.52
N ILE A 56 14.51 -24.56 21.11
CA ILE A 56 14.73 -23.61 19.99
C ILE A 56 15.19 -22.25 20.55
N SER A 57 16.28 -21.70 20.01
CA SER A 57 16.75 -20.38 20.42
C SER A 57 15.81 -19.27 19.95
N LEU A 58 15.67 -18.21 20.75
CA LEU A 58 14.85 -17.04 20.43
C LEU A 58 15.17 -16.46 19.05
N LYS A 59 16.44 -16.45 18.66
CA LYS A 59 16.90 -15.93 17.37
C LYS A 59 16.27 -16.70 16.19
N ILE A 60 16.19 -18.02 16.28
CA ILE A 60 15.59 -18.85 15.22
C ILE A 60 14.09 -18.58 15.14
N ILE A 61 13.42 -18.48 16.29
CA ILE A 61 11.99 -18.15 16.35
C ILE A 61 11.73 -16.79 15.73
N HIS A 62 12.54 -15.77 16.06
CA HIS A 62 12.45 -14.45 15.46
C HIS A 62 12.63 -14.48 13.94
N ILE A 63 13.60 -15.25 13.43
CA ILE A 63 13.81 -15.42 11.98
C ILE A 63 12.55 -16.02 11.34
N ILE A 64 11.99 -17.09 11.91
CA ILE A 64 10.80 -17.76 11.38
C ILE A 64 9.60 -16.80 11.41
N PHE A 65 9.38 -16.13 12.53
CA PHE A 65 8.21 -15.27 12.71
C PHE A 65 8.26 -14.03 11.83
N GLN A 66 9.45 -13.49 11.55
CA GLN A 66 9.59 -12.36 10.61
C GLN A 66 9.23 -12.73 9.15
N GLN A 67 9.17 -14.01 8.81
CA GLN A 67 8.71 -14.49 7.50
C GLN A 67 7.18 -14.69 7.44
N LEU A 68 6.48 -14.49 8.57
CA LEU A 68 5.03 -14.56 8.60
C LEU A 68 4.40 -13.23 8.19
N ASP A 69 3.20 -13.33 7.64
CA ASP A 69 2.37 -12.17 7.34
C ASP A 69 1.84 -11.52 8.63
N LEU A 70 1.51 -10.23 8.55
CA LEU A 70 1.04 -9.45 9.71
C LEU A 70 -0.23 -10.04 10.34
N ALA A 71 -1.13 -10.64 9.56
CA ALA A 71 -2.34 -11.25 10.09
C ALA A 71 -2.04 -12.56 10.84
N SER A 72 -1.11 -13.37 10.35
CA SER A 72 -0.63 -14.58 11.02
C SER A 72 0.11 -14.24 12.31
N LEU A 73 0.95 -13.20 12.32
CA LEU A 73 1.61 -12.71 13.54
C LEU A 73 0.59 -12.24 14.59
N ALA A 74 -0.42 -11.48 14.18
CA ALA A 74 -1.51 -11.07 15.07
C ALA A 74 -2.25 -12.26 15.68
N LYS A 75 -2.59 -13.26 14.87
CA LYS A 75 -3.25 -14.50 15.33
C LYS A 75 -2.38 -15.28 16.30
N LEU A 76 -1.08 -15.40 16.01
CA LEU A 76 -0.13 -16.04 16.92
C LEU A 76 -0.10 -15.31 18.26
N GLY A 77 0.06 -13.99 18.25
CA GLY A 77 0.05 -13.17 19.46
C GLY A 77 -1.22 -13.37 20.31
N ALA A 78 -2.36 -13.59 19.68
CA ALA A 78 -3.64 -13.82 20.36
C ALA A 78 -3.79 -15.22 21.01
N THR A 79 -2.87 -16.16 20.78
CA THR A 79 -2.98 -17.54 21.32
C THR A 79 -2.62 -17.66 22.81
N SER A 80 -1.65 -16.89 23.29
CA SER A 80 -1.22 -16.88 24.69
C SER A 80 -0.43 -15.61 25.02
N LYS A 81 -0.33 -15.25 26.30
CA LYS A 81 0.51 -14.12 26.74
C LYS A 81 1.99 -14.29 26.37
N GLY A 82 2.50 -15.52 26.43
CA GLY A 82 3.87 -15.82 26.01
C GLY A 82 4.09 -15.56 24.53
N MET A 83 3.15 -15.99 23.68
CA MET A 83 3.21 -15.75 22.24
C MET A 83 3.03 -14.27 21.90
N GLN A 84 2.15 -13.56 22.62
CA GLN A 84 1.99 -12.12 22.50
C GLN A 84 3.30 -11.39 22.76
N ARG A 85 3.96 -11.68 23.90
CA ARG A 85 5.26 -11.08 24.24
C ARG A 85 6.32 -11.42 23.18
N LEU A 86 6.37 -12.66 22.73
CA LEU A 86 7.29 -13.11 21.69
C LEU A 86 7.09 -12.36 20.37
N VAL A 87 5.85 -12.22 19.90
CA VAL A 87 5.52 -11.45 18.69
C VAL A 87 5.83 -9.96 18.87
N SER A 88 5.46 -9.37 20.01
CA SER A 88 5.76 -7.97 20.34
C SER A 88 7.26 -7.68 20.51
N SER A 89 8.09 -8.72 20.62
CA SER A 89 9.56 -8.58 20.69
C SER A 89 10.27 -8.67 19.36
N LEU A 90 9.56 -8.91 18.26
CA LEU A 90 10.16 -9.03 16.93
C LEU A 90 10.72 -7.68 16.49
N PRO A 91 12.05 -7.52 16.31
CA PRO A 91 12.64 -6.21 16.06
C PRO A 91 12.06 -5.49 14.84
N LYS A 92 11.83 -6.23 13.75
CA LYS A 92 11.24 -5.69 12.51
C LYS A 92 9.80 -5.22 12.72
N LEU A 93 8.99 -5.97 13.48
CA LEU A 93 7.61 -5.59 13.78
C LEU A 93 7.56 -4.36 14.70
N VAL A 94 8.41 -4.32 15.72
CA VAL A 94 8.53 -3.16 16.63
C VAL A 94 8.89 -1.90 15.85
N ALA A 95 9.87 -1.98 14.95
CA ALA A 95 10.24 -0.85 14.10
C ALA A 95 9.08 -0.38 13.21
N LEU A 96 8.33 -1.31 12.60
CA LEU A 96 7.15 -0.99 11.79
C LEU A 96 6.03 -0.34 12.61
N MET A 97 5.73 -0.88 13.79
CA MET A 97 4.71 -0.33 14.68
C MET A 97 5.07 1.07 15.18
N HIS A 98 6.36 1.33 15.40
CA HIS A 98 6.84 2.62 15.86
C HIS A 98 6.88 3.66 14.73
N CYS A 99 7.52 3.31 13.61
CA CYS A 99 7.75 4.26 12.51
C CYS A 99 6.51 4.44 11.64
N ALA A 100 5.73 3.38 11.41
CA ALA A 100 4.61 3.35 10.46
C ALA A 100 3.27 2.90 11.08
N PRO A 101 2.85 3.42 12.25
CA PRO A 101 1.61 3.00 12.91
C PRO A 101 0.37 3.24 12.03
N ASP A 102 0.31 4.36 11.31
CA ASP A 102 -0.80 4.68 10.40
C ASP A 102 -0.96 3.63 9.28
N ALA A 103 0.16 3.21 8.69
CA ALA A 103 0.19 2.16 7.68
C ALA A 103 -0.35 0.83 8.24
N ILE A 104 0.10 0.42 9.44
CA ILE A 104 -0.36 -0.81 10.10
C ILE A 104 -1.87 -0.75 10.38
N ARG A 105 -2.39 0.40 10.85
CA ARG A 105 -3.85 0.58 11.02
C ARG A 105 -4.59 0.46 9.68
N ALA A 106 -4.07 1.07 8.62
CA ALA A 106 -4.65 1.01 7.28
C ALA A 106 -4.72 -0.39 6.71
N ILE A 107 -3.64 -1.15 6.83
CA ILE A 107 -3.58 -2.56 6.44
C ILE A 107 -4.60 -3.39 7.22
N ASN A 108 -4.74 -3.15 8.53
CA ASN A 108 -5.72 -3.86 9.35
C ASN A 108 -7.17 -3.53 8.95
N ALA A 109 -7.50 -2.24 8.83
CA ALA A 109 -8.83 -1.79 8.42
C ALA A 109 -9.21 -2.34 7.03
N ALA A 110 -8.24 -2.45 6.12
CA ALA A 110 -8.41 -3.03 4.80
C ALA A 110 -8.46 -4.57 4.78
N LYS A 111 -8.25 -5.22 5.94
CA LYS A 111 -8.11 -6.67 6.11
C LYS A 111 -7.04 -7.27 5.19
N ALA A 112 -5.96 -6.50 4.99
CA ALA A 112 -4.89 -6.80 4.06
C ALA A 112 -3.64 -7.38 4.74
N GLY A 113 -3.65 -7.58 6.07
CA GLY A 113 -2.47 -8.06 6.80
C GLY A 113 -1.89 -9.40 6.33
N ARG A 114 -2.71 -10.23 5.65
CA ARG A 114 -2.27 -11.51 5.04
C ARG A 114 -1.45 -11.36 3.77
N LEU A 115 -1.46 -10.17 3.16
CA LEU A 115 -0.76 -9.88 1.91
C LEU A 115 0.66 -9.39 2.15
N LEU A 116 1.00 -9.08 3.41
CA LEU A 116 2.23 -8.37 3.76
C LEU A 116 3.03 -9.18 4.77
N VAL A 117 4.18 -9.66 4.32
CA VAL A 117 5.19 -10.29 5.16
C VAL A 117 5.92 -9.21 5.98
N CYS A 118 6.14 -9.48 7.27
CA CYS A 118 6.76 -8.51 8.17
C CYS A 118 8.17 -8.09 7.73
N SER A 119 8.98 -9.05 7.26
CA SER A 119 10.33 -8.77 6.78
C SER A 119 10.36 -7.91 5.53
N ASP A 120 9.55 -8.22 4.51
CA ASP A 120 9.46 -7.43 3.28
C ASP A 120 9.05 -5.99 3.56
N MET A 121 8.04 -5.79 4.41
CA MET A 121 7.56 -4.45 4.76
C MET A 121 8.62 -3.64 5.53
N TYR A 122 9.41 -4.30 6.38
CA TYR A 122 10.54 -3.67 7.06
C TYR A 122 11.66 -3.29 6.09
N GLU A 123 11.95 -4.11 5.08
CA GLU A 123 12.94 -3.75 4.04
C GLU A 123 12.50 -2.50 3.28
N LYS A 124 11.22 -2.37 2.97
CA LYS A 124 10.66 -1.14 2.38
C LYS A 124 10.69 0.05 3.33
N LEU A 125 10.63 -0.17 4.65
CA LEU A 125 10.78 0.89 5.63
C LEU A 125 12.21 1.49 5.56
N LEU A 126 13.21 0.68 5.24
CA LEU A 126 14.61 1.13 5.15
C LEU A 126 15.00 1.75 3.79
N GLN A 127 14.18 1.55 2.76
CA GLN A 127 14.47 1.97 1.39
C GLN A 127 13.80 3.32 1.06
N PRO A 128 14.50 4.42 0.78
CA PRO A 128 13.86 5.73 0.51
C PRO A 128 13.23 5.84 -0.90
N THR A 129 13.60 4.96 -1.82
CA THR A 129 13.35 5.10 -3.25
C THR A 129 12.14 4.31 -3.73
N CYS A 130 11.54 4.80 -4.80
CA CYS A 130 10.55 4.13 -5.63
C CYS A 130 11.20 2.91 -6.29
N ASP A 131 10.54 1.76 -6.21
CA ASP A 131 10.99 0.49 -6.79
C ASP A 131 11.00 0.53 -8.33
N GLN A 132 10.28 1.47 -8.95
CA GLN A 132 10.16 1.57 -10.42
C GLN A 132 11.14 2.56 -11.05
N CYS A 133 11.30 3.75 -10.47
CA CYS A 133 12.07 4.84 -11.08
C CYS A 133 13.23 5.37 -10.24
N GLY A 134 13.35 4.96 -8.97
CA GLY A 134 14.38 5.48 -8.05
C GLY A 134 14.04 6.83 -7.38
N ASP A 135 13.03 7.56 -7.83
CA ASP A 135 12.56 8.80 -7.17
C ASP A 135 12.12 8.56 -5.72
N PRO A 136 11.93 9.60 -4.87
CA PRO A 136 11.36 9.41 -3.54
C PRO A 136 10.05 8.60 -3.56
N GLY A 137 10.05 7.45 -2.89
CA GLY A 137 8.87 6.57 -2.81
C GLY A 137 8.04 6.89 -1.58
N GLU A 138 6.93 7.60 -1.71
CA GLU A 138 6.12 8.08 -0.57
C GLU A 138 5.04 7.08 -0.13
N THR A 139 4.71 6.13 -0.99
CA THR A 139 3.61 5.19 -0.78
C THR A 139 4.10 3.75 -0.85
N LEU A 140 3.42 2.84 -0.14
CA LEU A 140 3.57 1.39 -0.27
C LEU A 140 2.34 0.82 -0.96
N HIS A 141 2.54 0.10 -2.06
CA HIS A 141 1.50 -0.66 -2.74
C HIS A 141 1.28 -2.01 -2.05
N ILE A 142 0.08 -2.25 -1.53
CA ILE A 142 -0.20 -3.33 -0.58
C ILE A 142 -0.08 -4.73 -1.20
N PHE A 143 -0.52 -4.93 -2.44
CA PHE A 143 -0.48 -6.27 -3.05
C PHE A 143 0.95 -6.74 -3.34
N ARG A 144 1.84 -5.81 -3.69
CA ARG A 144 3.19 -6.14 -4.15
C ARG A 144 4.26 -5.85 -3.08
N CYS A 145 3.90 -5.17 -1.99
CA CYS A 145 4.83 -4.64 -1.01
C CYS A 145 5.94 -3.81 -1.67
N GLU A 146 5.58 -2.95 -2.64
CA GLU A 146 6.50 -2.11 -3.39
C GLU A 146 6.34 -0.64 -2.99
N ARG A 147 7.45 0.08 -2.80
CA ARG A 147 7.46 1.53 -2.58
C ARG A 147 7.37 2.28 -3.89
N LEU A 148 6.49 3.26 -3.96
CA LEU A 148 6.20 4.00 -5.18
C LEU A 148 6.13 5.50 -4.95
N CYS A 149 6.64 6.25 -5.93
CA CYS A 149 6.31 7.66 -6.08
C CYS A 149 4.89 7.79 -6.66
N ASN A 150 4.27 8.96 -6.46
CA ASN A 150 2.91 9.23 -6.94
C ASN A 150 2.77 9.08 -8.47
N TYR A 151 3.80 9.48 -9.21
CA TYR A 151 3.80 9.35 -10.67
C TYR A 151 3.70 7.88 -11.10
N CYS A 152 4.57 7.00 -10.61
CA CYS A 152 4.53 5.57 -10.95
C CYS A 152 3.22 4.91 -10.50
N LEU A 153 2.73 5.23 -9.30
CA LEU A 153 1.47 4.68 -8.78
C LEU A 153 0.27 4.99 -9.70
N THR A 154 0.22 6.20 -10.26
CA THR A 154 -0.95 6.66 -11.05
C THR A 154 -0.83 6.36 -12.55
N THR A 155 0.38 6.33 -13.08
CA THR A 155 0.62 6.15 -14.52
C THR A 155 0.77 4.70 -14.94
N VAL A 156 1.35 3.86 -14.08
CA VAL A 156 1.62 2.47 -14.44
C VAL A 156 0.37 1.61 -14.21
N GLU A 157 -0.14 1.03 -15.29
CA GLU A 157 -1.41 0.27 -15.29
C GLU A 157 -1.38 -0.91 -14.32
N HIS A 158 -0.21 -1.53 -14.11
CA HIS A 158 -0.09 -2.74 -13.29
C HIS A 158 -0.33 -2.50 -11.78
N TYR A 159 -0.41 -1.25 -11.32
CA TYR A 159 -0.79 -0.91 -9.95
C TYR A 159 -2.30 -0.67 -9.79
N ARG A 160 -3.05 -0.66 -10.89
CA ARG A 160 -4.49 -0.43 -10.86
C ARG A 160 -5.22 -1.72 -10.51
N ALA A 161 -5.54 -1.86 -9.23
CA ALA A 161 -6.25 -3.02 -8.72
C ALA A 161 -7.63 -3.18 -9.36
N LEU A 162 -8.03 -4.43 -9.58
CA LEU A 162 -9.30 -4.76 -10.23
C LEU A 162 -10.36 -5.10 -9.18
N ARG A 163 -11.61 -4.81 -9.48
CA ARG A 163 -12.74 -5.47 -8.82
C ARG A 163 -12.90 -6.88 -9.42
N PRO A 164 -13.35 -7.87 -8.64
CA PRO A 164 -13.62 -9.21 -9.18
C PRO A 164 -14.57 -9.22 -10.39
N SER A 165 -15.57 -8.34 -10.41
CA SER A 165 -16.47 -8.19 -11.56
C SER A 165 -15.75 -7.65 -12.79
N GLU A 166 -14.79 -6.75 -12.61
CA GLU A 166 -13.97 -6.21 -13.70
C GLU A 166 -13.05 -7.28 -14.28
N ALA A 167 -12.37 -8.04 -13.42
CA ALA A 167 -11.53 -9.15 -13.86
C ALA A 167 -12.32 -10.21 -14.66
N VAL A 168 -13.52 -10.59 -14.19
CA VAL A 168 -14.41 -11.51 -14.92
C VAL A 168 -14.82 -10.94 -16.27
N ALA A 169 -15.25 -9.68 -16.31
CA ALA A 169 -15.78 -9.04 -17.51
C ALA A 169 -14.68 -8.76 -18.55
N GLN A 170 -13.56 -8.19 -18.12
CA GLN A 170 -12.47 -7.72 -19.00
C GLN A 170 -11.59 -8.85 -19.51
N TYR A 171 -11.44 -9.94 -18.75
CA TYR A 171 -10.53 -11.04 -19.10
C TYR A 171 -11.28 -12.35 -19.41
N ALA A 172 -12.62 -12.31 -19.47
CA ALA A 172 -13.48 -13.48 -19.74
C ALA A 172 -13.13 -14.69 -18.85
N LEU A 173 -12.93 -14.44 -17.55
CA LEU A 173 -12.51 -15.45 -16.57
C LEU A 173 -13.70 -16.07 -15.85
N ASN A 174 -13.51 -17.28 -15.31
CA ASN A 174 -14.50 -17.92 -14.46
C ASN A 174 -14.67 -17.13 -13.16
N ARG A 175 -15.92 -16.84 -12.80
CA ARG A 175 -16.25 -16.08 -11.60
C ARG A 175 -15.75 -16.74 -10.32
N ASN A 176 -15.89 -18.06 -10.18
CA ASN A 176 -15.52 -18.76 -8.95
C ASN A 176 -14.01 -18.67 -8.70
N ASP A 177 -13.21 -18.82 -9.76
CA ASP A 177 -11.75 -18.73 -9.67
C ASP A 177 -11.31 -17.32 -9.26
N VAL A 178 -11.87 -16.28 -9.89
CA VAL A 178 -11.55 -14.88 -9.59
C VAL A 178 -11.94 -14.49 -8.16
N TYR A 179 -13.09 -14.96 -7.67
CA TYR A 179 -13.56 -14.61 -6.33
C TYR A 179 -12.77 -15.30 -5.21
N ALA A 180 -12.01 -16.36 -5.53
CA ALA A 180 -11.11 -17.06 -4.62
C ALA A 180 -9.77 -16.32 -4.40
N PHE A 181 -9.45 -15.31 -5.22
CA PHE A 181 -8.20 -14.58 -5.07
C PHE A 181 -8.07 -13.86 -3.71
N PRO A 182 -6.84 -13.74 -3.21
CA PRO A 182 -6.52 -12.81 -2.14
C PRO A 182 -7.03 -11.41 -2.50
N SER A 183 -7.63 -10.74 -1.53
CA SER A 183 -8.28 -9.46 -1.76
C SER A 183 -8.20 -8.58 -0.53
N LEU A 184 -8.24 -7.28 -0.78
CA LEU A 184 -8.41 -6.26 0.25
C LEU A 184 -9.79 -5.61 0.09
N ARG A 185 -10.31 -5.11 1.20
CA ARG A 185 -11.55 -4.34 1.21
C ARG A 185 -11.22 -2.89 1.53
N VAL A 186 -11.62 -1.98 0.66
CA VAL A 186 -11.39 -0.56 0.88
C VAL A 186 -12.26 -0.09 2.07
N PRO A 187 -11.67 0.43 3.15
CA PRO A 187 -12.42 0.96 4.28
C PRO A 187 -13.24 2.18 3.87
N ALA A 188 -14.32 2.44 4.62
CA ALA A 188 -15.04 3.70 4.52
C ALA A 188 -14.16 4.86 4.97
N TYR A 189 -14.41 6.05 4.42
CA TYR A 189 -13.81 7.28 4.93
C TYR A 189 -14.27 7.55 6.37
N SER A 190 -13.44 8.29 7.11
CA SER A 190 -13.90 8.97 8.33
C SER A 190 -14.99 9.99 7.99
N ASP A 191 -15.81 10.35 8.96
CA ASP A 191 -16.85 11.38 8.77
C ASP A 191 -16.21 12.71 8.32
N GLU A 192 -15.07 13.06 8.90
CA GLU A 192 -14.32 14.28 8.57
C GLU A 192 -13.79 14.24 7.13
N ALA A 193 -13.16 13.14 6.71
CA ALA A 193 -12.65 12.96 5.35
C ALA A 193 -13.80 12.85 4.32
N PHE A 194 -14.96 12.32 4.73
CA PHE A 194 -16.15 12.25 3.90
C PHE A 194 -16.73 13.65 3.64
N ASP A 195 -16.84 14.48 4.69
CA ASP A 195 -17.36 15.84 4.58
C ASP A 195 -16.48 16.73 3.70
N GLU A 196 -15.16 16.67 3.84
CA GLU A 196 -14.24 17.41 2.96
C GLU A 196 -14.36 16.96 1.49
N ARG A 197 -14.59 15.67 1.26
CA ARG A 197 -14.72 15.11 -0.10
C ARG A 197 -16.08 15.35 -0.74
N ARG A 198 -17.12 15.62 0.05
CA ARG A 198 -18.46 15.94 -0.47
C ARG A 198 -18.44 17.13 -1.44
N PHE A 199 -17.47 18.02 -1.29
CA PHE A 199 -17.27 19.19 -2.16
C PHE A 199 -16.35 18.92 -3.37
N CYS A 200 -15.71 17.75 -3.44
CA CYS A 200 -14.86 17.33 -4.55
C CYS A 200 -15.65 16.50 -5.57
N PHE A 201 -16.39 17.16 -6.46
CA PHE A 201 -17.30 16.56 -7.46
C PHE A 201 -16.69 15.58 -8.47
N ARG A 202 -15.38 15.27 -8.40
CA ARG A 202 -14.67 14.41 -9.37
C ARG A 202 -14.13 13.11 -8.78
N GLN A 203 -14.36 12.82 -7.50
CA GLN A 203 -13.80 11.62 -6.87
C GLN A 203 -14.78 10.44 -6.90
N VAL A 204 -14.34 9.32 -7.45
CA VAL A 204 -15.09 8.06 -7.38
C VAL A 204 -15.03 7.53 -5.95
N ASN A 205 -16.19 7.34 -5.32
CA ASN A 205 -16.25 6.72 -4.00
C ASN A 205 -15.92 5.22 -4.11
N THR A 206 -14.71 4.85 -3.71
CA THR A 206 -14.26 3.45 -3.71
C THR A 206 -14.50 2.71 -2.39
N SER A 207 -15.19 3.35 -1.41
CA SER A 207 -15.48 2.74 -0.12
C SER A 207 -16.22 1.41 -0.27
N GLY A 208 -15.77 0.38 0.45
CA GLY A 208 -16.36 -0.95 0.41
C GLY A 208 -16.00 -1.79 -0.81
N TRP A 209 -15.26 -1.25 -1.79
CA TRP A 209 -14.77 -2.03 -2.92
C TRP A 209 -13.93 -3.21 -2.44
N LYS A 210 -14.14 -4.37 -3.08
CA LYS A 210 -13.25 -5.54 -2.95
C LYS A 210 -12.30 -5.49 -4.13
N LEU A 211 -11.01 -5.34 -3.86
CA LEU A 211 -9.97 -5.23 -4.86
C LEU A 211 -9.09 -6.47 -4.84
N ILE A 212 -8.55 -6.84 -6.01
CA ILE A 212 -7.65 -7.97 -6.26
C ILE A 212 -6.45 -7.49 -7.08
N ASP A 213 -5.33 -8.21 -6.97
CA ASP A 213 -4.11 -7.91 -7.72
C ASP A 213 -4.30 -8.24 -9.21
N PRO A 214 -4.01 -7.31 -10.15
CA PRO A 214 -4.00 -7.61 -11.57
C PRO A 214 -3.02 -8.74 -11.94
N GLU A 215 -1.94 -8.95 -11.20
CA GLU A 215 -0.97 -10.02 -11.48
C GLU A 215 -1.60 -11.42 -11.39
N ASP A 216 -2.44 -11.66 -10.38
CA ASP A 216 -3.16 -12.93 -10.22
C ASP A 216 -4.17 -13.14 -11.35
N VAL A 217 -4.80 -12.05 -11.81
CA VAL A 217 -5.69 -12.05 -12.97
C VAL A 217 -4.91 -12.40 -14.24
N PHE A 218 -3.71 -11.85 -14.43
CA PHE A 218 -2.86 -12.14 -15.59
C PHE A 218 -2.41 -13.59 -15.61
N ARG A 219 -1.95 -14.12 -14.47
CA ARG A 219 -1.57 -15.54 -14.34
C ARG A 219 -2.74 -16.48 -14.69
N LEU A 220 -3.93 -16.19 -14.17
CA LEU A 220 -5.12 -16.99 -14.50
C LEU A 220 -5.55 -16.83 -15.96
N SER A 221 -5.39 -15.63 -16.53
CA SER A 221 -5.66 -15.35 -17.95
C SER A 221 -4.75 -16.14 -18.87
N ILE A 222 -3.44 -16.18 -18.59
CA ILE A 222 -2.47 -17.00 -19.32
C ILE A 222 -2.84 -18.48 -19.21
N LYS A 223 -3.17 -18.95 -18.00
CA LYS A 223 -3.58 -20.35 -17.79
C LYS A 223 -4.86 -20.73 -18.55
N THR A 224 -5.83 -19.82 -18.64
CA THR A 224 -7.17 -20.11 -19.22
C THR A 224 -7.20 -19.90 -20.72
N HIS A 225 -6.55 -18.84 -21.22
CA HIS A 225 -6.67 -18.37 -22.60
C HIS A 225 -5.35 -18.41 -23.37
N GLY A 226 -4.24 -18.81 -22.74
CA GLY A 226 -2.90 -18.87 -23.34
C GLY A 226 -2.14 -17.54 -23.33
N SER A 227 -2.82 -16.40 -23.26
CA SER A 227 -2.21 -15.08 -23.13
C SER A 227 -3.16 -14.07 -22.48
N VAL A 228 -2.61 -12.97 -21.96
CA VAL A 228 -3.41 -11.85 -21.41
C VAL A 228 -4.17 -11.13 -22.53
N ASP A 229 -3.58 -10.98 -23.71
CA ASP A 229 -4.21 -10.29 -24.85
C ASP A 229 -5.41 -11.04 -25.40
N GLU A 230 -5.33 -12.37 -25.50
CA GLU A 230 -6.47 -13.20 -25.91
C GLU A 230 -7.61 -13.14 -24.88
N ALA A 231 -7.28 -13.12 -23.59
CA ALA A 231 -8.26 -12.94 -22.52
C ALA A 231 -8.99 -11.59 -22.63
N ARG A 232 -8.23 -10.50 -22.84
CA ARG A 232 -8.77 -9.15 -23.08
C ARG A 232 -9.64 -9.10 -24.32
N ARG A 233 -9.20 -9.70 -25.43
CA ARG A 233 -9.97 -9.78 -26.69
C ARG A 233 -11.33 -10.44 -26.47
N ARG A 234 -11.38 -11.54 -25.71
CA ARG A 234 -12.64 -12.23 -25.37
C ARG A 234 -13.54 -11.41 -24.44
N GLY A 235 -12.96 -10.67 -23.50
CA GLY A 235 -13.69 -9.70 -22.69
C GLY A 235 -14.34 -8.60 -23.54
N SER A 236 -13.59 -8.02 -24.48
CA SER A 236 -14.10 -7.02 -25.42
C SER A 236 -15.18 -7.57 -26.37
N GLU A 237 -15.03 -8.82 -26.83
CA GLU A 237 -16.08 -9.48 -27.63
C GLU A 237 -17.37 -9.67 -26.84
N SER A 238 -17.25 -9.99 -25.54
CA SER A 238 -18.39 -10.11 -24.63
C SER A 238 -19.07 -8.75 -24.41
N LEU A 239 -18.30 -7.68 -24.23
CA LEU A 239 -18.81 -6.31 -24.17
C LEU A 239 -19.57 -5.94 -25.46
N ARG A 240 -18.98 -6.23 -26.63
CA ARG A 240 -19.62 -5.95 -27.93
C ARG A 240 -20.98 -6.65 -28.05
N LYS A 241 -21.07 -7.92 -27.65
CA LYS A 241 -22.35 -8.65 -27.63
C LYS A 241 -23.37 -7.97 -26.70
N LEU A 242 -22.94 -7.54 -25.51
CA LEU A 242 -23.80 -6.81 -24.57
C LEU A 242 -24.29 -5.47 -25.13
N LEU A 243 -23.43 -4.70 -25.80
CA LEU A 243 -23.80 -3.44 -26.44
C LEU A 243 -24.84 -3.65 -27.54
N ILE A 244 -24.68 -4.68 -28.38
CA ILE A 244 -25.64 -5.02 -29.43
C ILE A 244 -27.00 -5.41 -28.83
N THR A 245 -27.01 -6.27 -27.81
CA THR A 245 -28.25 -6.67 -27.12
C THR A 245 -28.91 -5.50 -26.41
N GLY A 246 -28.13 -4.54 -25.91
CA GLY A 246 -28.61 -3.29 -25.31
C GLY A 246 -29.08 -2.22 -26.29
N GLY A 247 -29.05 -2.48 -27.60
CA GLY A 247 -29.51 -1.55 -28.63
C GLY A 247 -28.44 -0.58 -29.18
N PHE A 248 -27.19 -0.68 -28.71
CA PHE A 248 -26.07 0.17 -29.14
C PHE A 248 -25.33 -0.41 -30.35
N ARG A 249 -26.04 -0.61 -31.47
CA ARG A 249 -25.51 -1.35 -32.64
C ARG A 249 -24.37 -0.64 -33.38
N ASN A 250 -24.26 0.67 -33.23
CA ASN A 250 -23.29 1.52 -33.94
C ASN A 250 -22.14 2.01 -33.06
N ILE A 251 -22.06 1.57 -31.80
CA ILE A 251 -21.02 2.01 -30.86
C ILE A 251 -19.99 0.88 -30.74
N THR A 252 -18.74 1.16 -31.08
CA THR A 252 -17.64 0.21 -30.83
C THR A 252 -17.31 0.17 -29.33
N PRO A 253 -16.70 -0.90 -28.81
CA PRO A 253 -16.18 -0.91 -27.44
C PRO A 253 -15.31 0.30 -27.11
N GLU A 254 -14.49 0.74 -28.05
CA GLU A 254 -13.59 1.88 -27.93
C GLU A 254 -14.37 3.21 -27.83
N ASP A 255 -15.36 3.42 -28.72
CA ASP A 255 -16.25 4.59 -28.67
C ASP A 255 -17.00 4.62 -27.34
N TRP A 256 -17.48 3.47 -26.87
CA TRP A 256 -18.19 3.38 -25.60
C TRP A 256 -17.30 3.74 -24.41
N LEU A 257 -16.06 3.24 -24.40
CA LEU A 257 -15.08 3.56 -23.36
C LEU A 257 -14.80 5.07 -23.34
N GLU A 258 -14.58 5.67 -24.50
CA GLU A 258 -14.33 7.11 -24.62
C GLU A 258 -15.54 7.95 -24.16
N ILE A 259 -16.74 7.59 -24.61
CA ILE A 259 -17.99 8.24 -24.20
C ILE A 259 -18.17 8.14 -22.68
N SER A 260 -17.94 6.95 -22.10
CA SER A 260 -18.13 6.70 -20.67
C SER A 260 -17.12 7.45 -19.80
N LEU A 261 -15.87 7.57 -20.27
CA LEU A 261 -14.84 8.38 -19.61
C LEU A 261 -15.19 9.88 -19.66
N ARG A 262 -15.82 10.35 -20.74
CA ARG A 262 -16.26 11.74 -20.91
C ARG A 262 -17.55 12.08 -20.15
N HIS A 263 -18.46 11.11 -19.98
CA HIS A 263 -19.80 11.31 -19.45
C HIS A 263 -20.06 10.50 -18.18
N ALA A 264 -19.21 10.65 -17.15
CA ALA A 264 -19.40 10.01 -15.84
C ALA A 264 -20.73 10.37 -15.10
N GLY A 265 -21.71 10.97 -15.77
CA GLY A 265 -23.07 11.22 -15.31
C GLY A 265 -24.12 10.59 -16.23
N GLU A 266 -24.72 9.48 -15.75
CA GLU A 266 -26.03 8.94 -16.12
C GLU A 266 -26.25 8.15 -17.44
N PRO A 267 -25.73 6.91 -17.54
CA PRO A 267 -26.36 5.84 -18.32
C PRO A 267 -27.65 5.33 -17.63
N SER A 268 -28.48 4.49 -18.27
CA SER A 268 -29.67 3.92 -17.61
C SER A 268 -29.31 2.87 -16.53
N GLU A 269 -30.02 2.87 -15.40
CA GLU A 269 -29.76 2.05 -14.19
C GLU A 269 -29.55 0.55 -14.46
N VAL A 270 -30.27 -0.03 -15.42
CA VAL A 270 -30.29 -1.48 -15.66
C VAL A 270 -29.01 -1.98 -16.38
N PHE A 271 -28.34 -1.11 -17.14
CA PHE A 271 -27.13 -1.47 -17.90
C PHE A 271 -25.82 -0.96 -17.28
N LYS A 272 -25.90 -0.01 -16.32
CA LYS A 272 -24.72 0.52 -15.61
C LYS A 272 -23.82 -0.60 -15.08
N GLY A 273 -24.35 -1.57 -14.33
CA GLY A 273 -23.51 -2.52 -13.60
C GLY A 273 -22.65 -3.45 -14.47
N ARG A 274 -23.23 -4.05 -15.52
CA ARG A 274 -22.52 -5.03 -16.36
C ARG A 274 -21.54 -4.38 -17.33
N ILE A 275 -21.89 -3.22 -17.87
CA ILE A 275 -21.05 -2.53 -18.85
C ILE A 275 -19.91 -1.78 -18.14
N ILE A 276 -20.16 -1.17 -16.98
CA ILE A 276 -19.10 -0.53 -16.16
C ILE A 276 -17.99 -1.51 -15.78
N ALA A 277 -18.30 -2.79 -15.62
CA ALA A 277 -17.27 -3.80 -15.32
C ALA A 277 -16.23 -3.94 -16.45
N HIS A 278 -16.53 -3.51 -17.68
CA HIS A 278 -15.58 -3.50 -18.77
C HIS A 278 -14.72 -2.23 -18.85
N LEU A 279 -14.98 -1.20 -18.02
CA LEU A 279 -14.12 -0.02 -17.94
C LEU A 279 -12.78 -0.37 -17.32
N PRO A 280 -11.65 0.10 -17.89
CA PRO A 280 -10.36 -0.07 -17.24
C PRO A 280 -10.41 0.53 -15.83
N PRO A 281 -9.74 -0.09 -14.84
CA PRO A 281 -9.71 0.44 -13.50
C PRO A 281 -9.12 1.86 -13.52
N GLY A 282 -9.77 2.78 -12.82
CA GLY A 282 -9.30 4.17 -12.68
C GLY A 282 -8.07 4.27 -11.78
N VAL A 283 -7.42 5.44 -11.78
CA VAL A 283 -6.27 5.74 -10.89
C VAL A 283 -6.65 5.63 -9.41
N GLU A 284 -7.93 5.83 -9.08
CA GLU A 284 -8.48 5.69 -7.74
C GLU A 284 -8.32 4.28 -7.20
N SER A 285 -8.32 3.26 -8.06
CA SER A 285 -8.09 1.87 -7.65
C SER A 285 -6.66 1.67 -7.15
N ALA A 286 -5.66 2.22 -7.84
CA ALA A 286 -4.25 2.18 -7.44
C ALA A 286 -4.05 2.91 -6.11
N CYS A 287 -4.63 4.10 -5.98
CA CYS A 287 -4.60 4.84 -4.73
C CYS A 287 -5.28 4.06 -3.60
N SER A 288 -6.43 3.41 -3.85
CA SER A 288 -7.18 2.62 -2.86
C SER A 288 -6.46 1.35 -2.38
N VAL A 289 -5.34 0.98 -2.99
CA VAL A 289 -4.50 -0.15 -2.58
C VAL A 289 -3.10 0.29 -2.17
N SER A 290 -2.91 1.60 -1.98
CA SER A 290 -1.68 2.20 -1.50
C SER A 290 -1.88 2.85 -0.14
N ILE A 291 -0.81 2.97 0.63
CA ILE A 291 -0.76 3.67 1.92
C ILE A 291 0.45 4.60 1.92
N LEU A 292 0.36 5.77 2.57
CA LEU A 292 1.59 6.49 2.88
C LEU A 292 2.49 5.60 3.74
N PHE A 293 3.77 5.59 3.40
CA PHE A 293 4.72 4.73 4.07
C PHE A 293 6.02 5.47 4.33
N PRO A 294 6.41 5.66 5.60
CA PRO A 294 7.60 6.40 5.93
C PRO A 294 8.85 5.64 5.50
N TRP A 295 9.94 6.38 5.38
CA TRP A 295 11.29 5.87 5.39
C TRP A 295 11.87 6.02 6.80
N TYR A 296 12.59 5.00 7.28
CA TYR A 296 13.45 5.08 8.45
C TYR A 296 14.90 5.21 8.00
N ASP A 297 15.46 6.39 8.20
CA ASP A 297 16.86 6.69 7.93
C ASP A 297 17.71 6.21 9.12
N VAL A 298 18.33 5.03 8.95
CA VAL A 298 19.20 4.41 9.95
C VAL A 298 20.37 5.31 10.35
N SER A 299 20.83 6.20 9.45
CA SER A 299 22.00 7.04 9.71
C SER A 299 21.73 8.17 10.70
N THR A 300 20.49 8.66 10.74
CA THR A 300 20.08 9.78 11.61
C THR A 300 19.10 9.33 12.70
N GLY A 301 18.52 8.14 12.56
CA GLY A 301 17.43 7.65 13.40
C GLY A 301 16.10 8.37 13.15
N PHE A 302 16.04 9.27 12.17
CA PHE A 302 14.79 9.92 11.77
C PHE A 302 13.95 9.01 10.90
N TYR A 303 12.63 9.19 10.97
CA TYR A 303 11.71 8.65 9.99
C TYR A 303 10.72 9.69 9.51
N GLY A 304 10.25 9.53 8.28
CA GLY A 304 9.32 10.45 7.64
C GLY A 304 9.24 10.20 6.14
N LEU A 305 8.70 11.15 5.39
CA LEU A 305 8.75 11.07 3.93
C LEU A 305 10.20 11.21 3.44
N PRO A 306 10.62 10.40 2.45
CA PRO A 306 11.91 10.58 1.80
C PRO A 306 11.93 11.90 1.02
N VAL A 307 13.03 12.63 1.08
CA VAL A 307 13.25 13.82 0.25
C VAL A 307 14.57 13.68 -0.48
N LEU A 308 14.55 13.89 -1.80
CA LEU A 308 15.75 13.94 -2.62
C LEU A 308 16.32 15.36 -2.62
N CYS A 309 17.53 15.53 -2.11
CA CYS A 309 18.26 16.79 -2.19
C CYS A 309 18.86 16.98 -3.60
N THR A 310 18.26 17.86 -4.40
CA THR A 310 18.75 18.17 -5.76
C THR A 310 20.14 18.80 -5.75
N ALA A 311 20.51 19.54 -4.70
CA ALA A 311 21.85 20.12 -4.56
C ALA A 311 22.92 19.05 -4.30
N CYS A 312 22.62 18.01 -3.49
CA CYS A 312 23.52 16.86 -3.35
C CYS A 312 23.68 16.12 -4.69
N LEU A 313 22.58 15.93 -5.42
CA LEU A 313 22.60 15.26 -6.72
C LEU A 313 23.44 16.03 -7.75
N ALA A 314 23.26 17.36 -7.82
CA ALA A 314 24.04 18.24 -8.68
C ALA A 314 25.53 18.26 -8.29
N GLY A 315 25.83 18.11 -7.00
CA GLY A 315 27.19 17.99 -6.46
C GLY A 315 27.83 16.60 -6.61
N TYR A 316 27.27 15.70 -7.43
CA TYR A 316 27.76 14.34 -7.68
C TYR A 316 27.91 13.46 -6.43
N VAL A 317 27.09 13.72 -5.40
CA VAL A 317 26.98 12.81 -4.26
C VAL A 317 26.33 11.50 -4.74
N PRO A 318 26.80 10.31 -4.28
CA PRO A 318 26.12 9.07 -4.59
C PRO A 318 24.64 9.14 -4.23
N LEU A 319 23.77 8.59 -5.09
CA LEU A 319 22.32 8.76 -5.00
C LEU A 319 21.76 8.44 -3.59
N GLN A 320 22.25 7.38 -2.94
CA GLN A 320 21.84 7.01 -1.58
C GLN A 320 22.14 8.11 -0.54
N GLY A 321 23.21 8.88 -0.73
CA GLY A 321 23.61 10.00 0.12
C GLY A 321 22.90 11.32 -0.19
N CYS A 322 22.03 11.35 -1.22
CA CYS A 322 21.22 12.50 -1.60
C CYS A 322 19.86 12.53 -0.90
N TYR A 323 19.42 11.43 -0.27
CA TYR A 323 18.15 11.39 0.45
C TYR A 323 18.31 11.83 1.90
N TYR A 324 17.25 12.45 2.43
CA TYR A 324 17.06 12.70 3.85
C TYR A 324 15.59 12.59 4.22
N CYS A 325 15.29 12.17 5.44
CA CYS A 325 13.92 12.19 5.96
C CYS A 325 13.46 13.64 6.12
N ALA A 326 12.22 13.98 5.77
CA ALA A 326 11.71 15.35 5.92
C ALA A 326 11.97 15.97 7.31
N PRO A 327 11.76 15.26 8.46
CA PRO A 327 12.13 15.76 9.79
C PRO A 327 13.64 15.94 10.02
N GLY A 328 14.48 15.24 9.26
CA GLY A 328 15.94 15.33 9.31
C GLY A 328 16.56 16.40 8.41
N ARG A 329 15.75 17.34 7.88
CA ARG A 329 16.23 18.41 7.00
C ARG A 329 17.34 19.24 7.65
N ASP A 330 17.17 19.67 8.88
CA ASP A 330 18.13 20.56 9.53
C ASP A 330 19.47 19.86 9.79
N GLU A 331 19.44 18.57 10.17
CA GLU A 331 20.65 17.75 10.30
C GLU A 331 21.33 17.53 8.94
N HIS A 332 20.55 17.30 7.87
CA HIS A 332 21.09 17.23 6.52
C HIS A 332 21.79 18.53 6.13
N MET A 333 21.17 19.68 6.38
CA MET A 333 21.73 21.01 6.10
C MET A 333 22.97 21.30 6.96
N ALA A 334 22.97 20.93 8.24
CA ALA A 334 24.13 21.06 9.11
C ALA A 334 25.32 20.23 8.61
N ARG A 335 25.08 19.02 8.09
CA ARG A 335 26.13 18.13 7.57
C ARG A 335 26.65 18.57 6.20
N ARG A 336 25.77 19.05 5.32
CA ARG A 336 26.10 19.36 3.92
C ARG A 336 26.45 20.83 3.69
N GLY A 337 25.95 21.74 4.52
CA GLY A 337 25.97 23.18 4.28
C GLY A 337 24.64 23.69 3.72
N GLU A 338 24.46 25.01 3.72
CA GLU A 338 23.29 25.66 3.13
C GLU A 338 23.30 25.54 1.60
N ILE A 339 22.13 25.63 0.97
CA ILE A 339 22.03 25.57 -0.49
C ILE A 339 22.08 27.01 -1.03
N ILE A 340 23.15 27.35 -1.75
CA ILE A 340 23.33 28.63 -2.46
C ILE A 340 23.50 28.31 -3.95
N ASP A 341 22.70 28.96 -4.79
CA ASP A 341 22.67 28.76 -6.25
C ASP A 341 22.58 27.28 -6.68
N GLY A 342 21.78 26.49 -5.95
CA GLY A 342 21.55 25.07 -6.25
C GLY A 342 22.67 24.13 -5.81
N THR A 343 23.68 24.60 -5.06
CA THR A 343 24.79 23.79 -4.55
C THR A 343 24.97 23.96 -3.05
N HIS A 344 25.51 22.95 -2.37
CA HIS A 344 25.81 23.06 -0.95
C HIS A 344 27.09 23.88 -0.69
N VAL A 345 27.00 24.89 0.18
CA VAL A 345 28.11 25.72 0.65
C VAL A 345 28.27 25.50 2.15
N LYS A 346 29.42 24.97 2.57
CA LYS A 346 29.74 24.82 3.99
C LYS A 346 30.13 26.18 4.55
N ASN A 347 29.44 26.61 5.61
CA ASN A 347 29.90 27.72 6.44
C ASN A 347 31.19 27.27 7.12
N THR A 348 32.33 27.74 6.61
CA THR A 348 33.66 27.52 7.17
C THR A 348 33.86 28.28 8.47
#